data_AF-X0SXI7-F1
#
_entry.id   AF-X0SXI7-F1
#
_cell.length_a   1.000
_cell.length_b   1.000
_cell.length_c   1.000
_cell.angle_alpha   90.00
_cell.angle_beta   90.00
_cell.angle_gamma   90.00
#
_symmetry.space_group_name_H-M   'P 1'
#
loop_
_entity.id
_entity.type
_entity.pdbx_description
1 polymer ?
#
loop_
_entity_poly.entity_id
_entity_poly.type
_entity_poly.pdbx_seq_one_letter_code
_entity_poly.pdbx_strand_id
1 'polypeptide(L)'
;TGSLDGLLEQLQADSHQQKGEFVVMVQGAAPRDPAAIDAASAQVLAVLLSELPLKQAATLAARITGLSKNVLYEQGLKLKKQL
;
A
#
# COMPACT_ATOMS: atom_id res chain seq x y z
N THR A 1 -9.46 6.07 20.19
CA THR A 1 -9.15 5.54 18.84
C THR A 1 -10.27 5.96 17.92
N GLY A 2 -9.95 6.34 16.68
CA GLY A 2 -10.92 6.91 15.74
C GLY A 2 -10.30 7.06 14.35
N SER A 3 -11.09 7.51 13.38
CA SER A 3 -10.64 7.79 12.02
C SER A 3 -10.06 9.21 11.89
N LEU A 4 -9.29 9.46 10.83
CA LEU A 4 -8.73 10.79 10.56
C LEU A 4 -9.83 11.79 10.18
N ASP A 5 -10.88 11.34 9.49
CA ASP A 5 -12.08 12.12 9.19
C ASP A 5 -12.82 12.53 10.48
N GLY A 6 -13.03 11.61 11.41
CA GLY A 6 -13.65 11.93 12.70
C GLY A 6 -12.81 12.92 13.51
N LEU A 7 -11.47 12.81 13.47
CA LEU A 7 -10.59 13.80 14.08
C LEU A 7 -10.74 15.19 13.44
N LEU A 8 -10.87 15.26 12.12
CA LEU A 8 -11.07 16.52 11.40
C LEU A 8 -12.38 17.19 11.81
N GLU A 9 -13.48 16.44 11.88
CA GLU A 9 -14.78 16.95 12.33
C GLU A 9 -14.69 17.51 13.77
N GLN A 10 -13.98 16.80 14.66
CA GLN A 10 -13.78 17.24 16.04
C GLN A 10 -12.98 18.55 16.13
N LEU A 11 -11.89 18.68 15.37
CA LEU A 11 -11.09 19.90 15.34
C LEU A 11 -11.87 21.08 14.73
N GLN A 12 -12.70 20.82 13.72
CA GLN A 12 -13.54 21.86 13.11
C GLN A 12 -14.64 22.35 14.06
N ALA A 13 -15.17 21.47 14.91
CA ALA A 13 -16.21 21.80 15.87
C ALA A 13 -15.73 22.66 17.05
N ASP A 14 -14.43 22.66 17.37
CA ASP A 14 -13.85 23.40 18.50
C ASP A 14 -12.72 24.34 18.06
N SER A 15 -13.05 25.63 17.93
CA SER A 15 -12.10 26.68 17.55
C SER A 15 -10.94 26.89 18.54
N HIS A 16 -11.07 26.43 19.79
CA HIS A 16 -9.97 26.50 20.76
C HIS A 16 -8.92 25.42 20.49
N GLN A 17 -9.33 24.23 20.03
CA GLN A 17 -8.40 23.15 19.65
C GLN A 17 -7.63 23.44 18.36
N GLN A 18 -8.08 24.42 17.57
CA GLN A 18 -7.34 24.91 16.40
C GLN A 18 -6.22 25.89 16.75
N LYS A 19 -6.14 26.33 18.01
CA LYS A 19 -5.12 27.27 18.48
C LYS A 19 -4.06 26.52 19.28
N GLY A 20 -2.86 26.39 18.73
CA GLY A 20 -1.71 25.75 19.38
C GLY A 20 -1.20 24.51 18.63
N GLU A 21 -0.39 23.71 19.31
CA GLU A 21 0.15 22.44 18.80
C GLU A 21 -0.55 21.25 19.47
N PHE A 22 -0.71 20.15 18.73
CA PHE A 22 -1.22 18.89 19.28
C PHE A 22 -0.47 17.69 18.72
N VAL A 23 -0.56 16.56 19.41
CA VAL A 23 0.12 15.31 19.05
C VAL A 23 -0.91 14.31 18.54
N VAL A 24 -0.68 13.80 17.33
CA VAL A 24 -1.45 12.67 16.78
C VAL A 24 -0.67 11.39 16.98
N MET A 25 -1.21 10.47 17.79
CA MET A 25 -0.64 9.14 17.97
C MET A 25 -1.15 8.22 16.86
N VAL A 26 -0.28 7.86 15.92
CA VAL A 26 -0.62 6.94 14.84
C VAL A 26 -0.30 5.52 15.29
N GLN A 27 -1.30 4.65 15.30
CA GLN A 27 -1.06 3.24 15.57
C GLN A 27 -0.24 2.62 14.43
N GLY A 28 0.74 1.79 14.80
CA GLY A 28 1.53 1.05 13.83
C GLY A 28 0.62 0.22 12.91
N ALA A 29 0.99 0.15 11.62
CA ALA A 29 0.27 -0.66 10.66
C ALA A 29 0.24 -2.13 11.12
N ALA A 30 -0.89 -2.80 10.89
CA ALA A 30 -0.96 -4.24 11.11
C ALA A 30 0.10 -4.95 10.24
N PRO A 31 0.64 -6.09 10.69
CA PRO A 31 1.54 -6.90 9.87
C PRO A 31 0.85 -7.20 8.53
N ARG A 32 1.53 -6.86 7.45
CA ARG A 32 1.02 -7.13 6.10
C ARG A 32 1.08 -8.63 5.87
N ASP A 33 -0.01 -9.23 5.40
CA ASP A 33 0.02 -10.62 4.96
C ASP A 33 0.96 -10.72 3.75
N PRO A 34 2.07 -11.49 3.84
CA PRO A 34 3.03 -11.63 2.75
C PRO A 34 2.45 -12.34 1.52
N ALA A 35 1.26 -12.94 1.62
CA ALA A 35 0.50 -13.52 0.52
C ALA A 35 -0.55 -12.56 -0.08
N ALA A 36 -0.91 -11.49 0.60
CA ALA A 36 -1.91 -10.53 0.13
C ALA A 36 -1.26 -9.43 -0.72
N ILE A 37 -1.57 -9.43 -2.01
CA ILE A 37 -1.18 -8.36 -2.93
C ILE A 37 -2.24 -7.27 -2.84
N ASP A 38 -1.87 -6.10 -2.35
CA ASP A 38 -2.76 -4.93 -2.35
C ASP A 38 -2.70 -4.19 -3.70
N ALA A 39 -3.57 -3.18 -3.85
CA ALA A 39 -3.68 -2.41 -5.07
C ALA A 39 -2.34 -1.74 -5.47
N ALA A 40 -1.60 -1.21 -4.49
CA ALA A 40 -0.31 -0.57 -4.74
C ALA A 40 0.73 -1.56 -5.28
N SER A 41 0.86 -2.73 -4.65
CA SER A 41 1.77 -3.78 -5.11
C SER A 41 1.39 -4.32 -6.50
N ALA A 42 0.09 -4.48 -6.76
CA ALA A 42 -0.40 -4.91 -8.08
C ALA A 42 -0.07 -3.87 -9.17
N GLN A 43 -0.22 -2.58 -8.87
CA GLN A 43 0.12 -1.49 -9.79
C GLN A 43 1.61 -1.44 -10.10
N VAL A 44 2.48 -1.57 -9.09
CA VAL A 44 3.93 -1.66 -9.28
C VAL A 44 4.28 -2.83 -10.21
N LEU A 45 3.71 -4.01 -9.96
CA LEU A 45 3.95 -5.18 -10.80
C LEU A 45 3.48 -4.97 -12.24
N ALA A 46 2.30 -4.37 -12.45
CA ALA A 46 1.76 -4.10 -13.78
C ALA A 46 2.66 -3.15 -14.60
N VAL A 47 3.14 -2.07 -13.98
CA VAL A 47 4.08 -1.13 -14.64
C VAL A 47 5.40 -1.82 -14.97
N LEU A 48 5.95 -2.64 -14.07
CA LEU A 48 7.19 -3.36 -14.36
C LEU A 48 7.01 -4.39 -15.48
N LEU A 49 5.82 -5.00 -15.60
CA LEU A 49 5.52 -5.97 -16.65
C LEU A 49 5.36 -5.35 -18.04
N SER A 50 5.07 -4.05 -18.15
CA SER A 50 5.02 -3.38 -19.46
C SER A 50 6.42 -3.24 -20.08
N GLU A 51 7.45 -3.10 -19.24
CA GLU A 51 8.82 -2.83 -19.70
C GLU A 51 9.76 -4.04 -19.58
N LEU A 52 9.43 -5.04 -18.74
CA LEU A 52 10.37 -6.10 -18.36
C LEU A 52 9.79 -7.51 -18.50
N PRO A 53 10.65 -8.54 -18.73
CA PRO A 53 10.25 -9.92 -18.62
C PRO A 53 9.72 -10.26 -17.21
N LEU A 54 8.71 -11.13 -17.14
CA LEU A 54 7.99 -11.52 -15.91
C LEU A 54 8.90 -11.80 -14.71
N LYS A 55 9.98 -12.56 -14.92
CA LYS A 55 10.91 -12.93 -13.85
C LYS A 55 11.62 -11.72 -13.24
N GLN A 56 11.99 -10.75 -14.07
CA GLN A 56 12.63 -9.50 -13.63
C GLN A 56 11.60 -8.60 -12.94
N ALA A 57 10.42 -8.44 -13.53
CA ALA A 57 9.33 -7.65 -12.95
C ALA A 57 8.95 -8.16 -11.54
N ALA A 58 8.73 -9.47 -11.37
CA ALA A 58 8.42 -10.07 -10.07
C ALA A 58 9.54 -9.90 -9.04
N THR A 59 10.81 -9.96 -9.48
CA THR A 59 11.96 -9.78 -8.58
C THR A 59 12.08 -8.33 -8.09
N LEU A 60 11.89 -7.36 -8.99
CA LEU A 60 11.93 -5.95 -8.63
C LEU A 60 10.71 -5.56 -7.78
N ALA A 61 9.52 -6.03 -8.14
CA ALA A 61 8.30 -5.82 -7.35
C ALA A 61 8.47 -6.37 -5.91
N ALA A 62 9.13 -7.52 -5.73
CA ALA A 62 9.38 -8.07 -4.39
C ALA A 62 10.28 -7.16 -3.55
N ARG A 63 11.29 -6.55 -4.17
CA ARG A 63 12.20 -5.60 -3.49
C ARG A 63 11.51 -4.28 -3.12
N ILE A 64 10.57 -3.82 -3.95
CA ILE A 64 9.84 -2.56 -3.72
C ILE A 64 8.74 -2.74 -2.68
N THR A 65 8.01 -3.84 -2.76
CA THR A 65 6.78 -4.06 -1.97
C THR A 65 7.01 -4.87 -0.71
N GLY A 66 8.13 -5.58 -0.59
CA GLY A 66 8.42 -6.52 0.49
C GLY A 66 7.63 -7.83 0.41
N LEU A 67 6.77 -8.00 -0.61
CA LEU A 67 6.02 -9.24 -0.81
C LEU A 67 6.91 -10.34 -1.39
N SER A 68 6.48 -11.59 -1.20
CA SER A 68 7.27 -12.71 -1.72
C SER A 68 7.31 -12.70 -3.25
N LYS A 69 8.50 -12.96 -3.81
CA LYS A 69 8.70 -13.08 -5.26
C LYS A 69 7.77 -14.12 -5.88
N ASN A 70 7.50 -15.22 -5.17
CA ASN A 70 6.65 -16.30 -5.68
C ASN A 70 5.20 -15.83 -5.86
N VAL A 71 4.65 -15.13 -4.85
CA VAL A 71 3.30 -14.55 -4.92
C VAL A 71 3.19 -13.54 -6.05
N LEU A 72 4.19 -12.66 -6.21
CA LEU A 72 4.23 -11.68 -7.29
C LEU A 72 4.42 -12.31 -8.67
N TYR A 73 5.17 -13.42 -8.77
CA TYR A 73 5.35 -14.15 -10.02
C TYR A 73 4.04 -14.78 -10.49
N GLU A 74 3.32 -15.46 -9.58
CA GLU A 74 2.00 -16.04 -9.87
C GLU A 74 0.99 -14.96 -10.28
N GLN A 75 1.00 -13.81 -9.61
CA GLN A 75 0.15 -12.70 -10.00
C GLN A 75 0.54 -12.13 -11.37
N GLY A 76 1.84 -12.03 -11.66
CA GLY A 76 2.31 -11.56 -12.95
C GLY A 76 1.93 -12.51 -14.10
N LEU A 77 1.88 -13.82 -13.86
CA LEU A 77 1.32 -14.78 -14.83
C LEU A 77 -0.16 -14.52 -15.11
N LYS A 78 -0.95 -14.19 -14.09
CA LYS A 78 -2.38 -13.86 -14.26
C LYS A 78 -2.55 -12.57 -15.06
N LEU A 79 -1.80 -11.52 -14.72
CA LEU A 79 -1.84 -10.23 -15.44
C LEU A 79 -1.41 -10.39 -16.90
N LYS A 80 -0.37 -11.18 -17.18
CA LYS A 80 0.06 -11.47 -18.56
C LYS A 80 -0.95 -12.22 -19.41
N LYS A 81 -1.88 -12.97 -18.80
CA LYS A 81 -2.96 -13.67 -19.52
C LYS A 81 -4.14 -12.77 -19.85
N GLN A 82 -4.21 -11.58 -19.25
CA GLN A 82 -5.27 -10.61 -19.44
C GLN A 82 -4.88 -9.48 -20.41
N LEU A 83 -3.60 -9.40 -20.76
CA LEU A 83 -3.04 -8.53 -21.80
C LEU A 83 -2.95 -9.31 -23.12
#